data_AF-A0A2D8KN84-F1
#
_entry.id   AF-A0A2D8KN84-F1
#
_cell.length_a   1.000
_cell.length_b   1.000
_cell.length_c   1.000
_cell.angle_alpha   90.00
_cell.angle_beta   90.00
_cell.angle_gamma   90.00
#
_symmetry.space_group_name_H-M   'P 1'
#
loop_
_entity.id
_entity.type
_entity.pdbx_description
1 polymer ?
#
loop_
_entity_poly.entity_id
_entity_poly.type
_entity_poly.pdbx_seq_one_letter_code
_entity_poly.pdbx_strand_id
1 'polypeptide(L)'
;MLSDLQLNSILEDFDIAYWKVNLFSKEITWSEHFNALVGNPEIREDRFEFFINQILHADYRYDFRIHFEELLKKNEPFSFE
;
A
#
# COMPACT_ATOMS: atom_id res chain seq x y z
N MET A 1 -12.54 -3.11 15.45
CA MET A 1 -11.55 -3.23 14.38
C MET A 1 -11.80 -4.54 13.66
N LEU A 2 -11.91 -4.53 12.33
CA LEU A 2 -11.90 -5.76 11.53
C LEU A 2 -10.53 -6.40 11.66
N SER A 3 -10.47 -7.73 11.78
CA SER A 3 -9.20 -8.44 11.64
C SER A 3 -8.75 -8.44 10.18
N ASP A 4 -7.45 -8.59 9.92
CA ASP A 4 -6.93 -8.65 8.54
C ASP A 4 -7.58 -9.77 7.70
N LEU A 5 -7.96 -10.87 8.36
CA LEU A 5 -8.72 -11.97 7.76
C LEU A 5 -10.12 -11.54 7.31
N GLN A 6 -10.84 -10.77 8.13
CA GLN A 6 -12.18 -10.28 7.78
C GLN A 6 -12.11 -9.22 6.67
N LEU A 7 -11.06 -8.38 6.68
CA LEU A 7 -10.84 -7.40 5.62
C LEU A 7 -10.53 -8.08 4.28
N ASN A 8 -9.66 -9.10 4.28
CA ASN A 8 -9.34 -9.86 3.06
C ASN A 8 -10.58 -10.50 2.46
N SER A 9 -11.37 -11.19 3.28
CA SER A 9 -12.59 -11.84 2.80
C SER A 9 -13.59 -10.86 2.18
N ILE A 10 -13.76 -9.68 2.78
CA ILE A 10 -14.65 -8.65 2.24
C ILE A 10 -14.11 -8.11 0.91
N LEU A 11 -12.81 -7.81 0.83
CA LEU A 11 -12.23 -7.18 -0.36
C LEU A 11 -12.11 -8.15 -1.55
N GLU A 12 -11.93 -9.44 -1.29
CA GLU A 12 -12.01 -10.49 -2.32
C GLU A 12 -13.41 -10.53 -2.96
N ASP A 13 -14.47 -10.43 -2.16
CA ASP A 13 -15.85 -10.39 -2.68
C ASP A 13 -16.13 -9.17 -3.58
N PHE A 14 -15.36 -8.09 -3.42
CA PHE A 14 -15.46 -6.85 -4.21
C PHE A 14 -14.44 -6.75 -5.34
N ASP A 15 -13.61 -7.77 -5.56
CA ASP A 15 -12.51 -7.78 -6.54
C ASP A 15 -11.51 -6.62 -6.32
N ILE A 16 -11.28 -6.25 -5.05
CA ILE A 16 -10.40 -5.14 -4.67
C ILE A 16 -9.06 -5.70 -4.19
N ALA A 17 -7.98 -5.32 -4.86
CA ALA A 17 -6.62 -5.49 -4.35
C ALA A 17 -6.20 -4.29 -3.49
N TYR A 18 -5.38 -4.55 -2.47
CA TYR A 18 -4.83 -3.49 -1.63
C TYR A 18 -3.35 -3.72 -1.30
N TRP A 19 -2.66 -2.64 -0.96
CA TRP A 19 -1.36 -2.67 -0.30
C TRP A 19 -1.38 -1.83 0.97
N LYS A 20 -0.48 -2.14 1.89
CA LYS A 20 -0.25 -1.42 3.14
C LYS A 20 1.21 -0.99 3.16
N VAL A 21 1.45 0.25 3.55
CA VAL A 21 2.81 0.77 3.76
C VAL A 21 2.94 1.14 5.23
N ASN A 22 3.93 0.57 5.90
CA ASN A 22 4.33 1.03 7.22
C ASN A 22 5.08 2.35 7.07
N LEU A 23 4.55 3.44 7.60
CA LEU A 23 5.15 4.77 7.45
C LEU A 23 6.55 4.86 8.08
N PHE A 24 6.81 4.13 9.16
CA PHE A 24 8.09 4.18 9.88
C PHE A 24 9.15 3.28 9.25
N SER A 25 8.81 2.02 8.95
CA SER A 25 9.77 1.05 8.37
C SER A 25 9.83 1.11 6.84
N LYS A 26 8.88 1.80 6.19
CA LYS A 26 8.63 1.77 4.75
C LYS A 26 8.39 0.36 4.19
N GLU A 27 8.07 -0.58 5.07
CA GLU A 27 7.72 -1.93 4.67
C GLU A 27 6.38 -1.92 3.94
N ILE A 28 6.36 -2.55 2.77
CA ILE A 28 5.15 -2.72 1.98
C ILE A 28 4.72 -4.18 2.04
N THR A 29 3.44 -4.38 2.31
CA THR A 29 2.71 -5.65 2.19
C THR A 29 1.49 -5.44 1.30
N TRP A 30 0.93 -6.52 0.75
CA TRP A 30 -0.25 -6.47 -0.10
C TRP A 30 -1.13 -7.69 0.12
N SER A 31 -2.38 -7.60 -0.31
CA SER A 31 -3.35 -8.69 -0.18
C SER A 31 -2.98 -9.89 -1.04
N GLU A 32 -3.51 -11.06 -0.71
CA GLU A 32 -3.36 -12.24 -1.57
C GLU A 32 -3.99 -11.98 -2.95
N HIS A 33 -5.14 -11.30 -2.98
CA HIS A 33 -5.82 -10.90 -4.22
C HIS A 33 -4.98 -9.98 -5.11
N PHE A 34 -4.12 -9.14 -4.52
CA PHE A 34 -3.17 -8.33 -5.29
C PHE A 34 -2.27 -9.20 -6.16
N ASN A 35 -1.81 -10.35 -5.65
CA ASN A 35 -0.97 -11.27 -6.44
C ASN A 35 -1.72 -11.88 -7.62
N ALA A 36 -3.03 -12.12 -7.48
CA ALA A 36 -3.86 -12.63 -8.56
C ALA A 36 -4.07 -11.58 -9.68
N LEU A 37 -4.23 -10.30 -9.30
CA LEU A 37 -4.52 -9.22 -10.25
C LEU A 37 -3.26 -8.60 -10.88
N VAL A 38 -2.22 -8.37 -10.09
CA VAL A 38 -1.01 -7.61 -10.47
C VAL A 38 0.21 -8.53 -10.64
N GLY A 39 0.14 -9.76 -10.15
CA GLY A 39 1.25 -10.72 -10.14
C GLY A 39 2.04 -10.69 -8.83
N ASN A 40 3.07 -11.54 -8.73
CA ASN A 40 3.89 -11.68 -7.53
C ASN A 40 5.27 -11.04 -7.74
N PRO A 41 5.44 -9.73 -7.50
CA PRO A 41 6.71 -9.05 -7.68
C PRO A 41 7.75 -9.56 -6.67
N GLU A 42 8.95 -9.88 -7.16
CA GLU A 42 10.06 -10.25 -6.30
C GLU A 42 10.45 -9.10 -5.36
N ILE A 43 10.55 -9.42 -4.08
CA ILE A 43 10.95 -8.49 -3.05
C ILE A 43 12.45 -8.20 -3.19
N ARG A 44 12.79 -6.98 -3.64
CA ARG A 44 14.16 -6.46 -3.68
C ARG A 44 14.48 -5.64 -2.43
N GLU A 45 15.77 -5.31 -2.23
CA GLU A 45 16.29 -4.61 -1.05
C GLU A 45 15.64 -3.24 -0.75
N ASP A 46 14.87 -2.67 -1.69
CA ASP A 46 14.03 -1.50 -1.46
C ASP A 46 12.59 -1.74 -1.96
N ARG A 47 11.74 -2.27 -1.08
CA ARG A 47 10.32 -2.54 -1.39
C ARG A 47 9.55 -1.27 -1.74
N PHE A 48 9.91 -0.14 -1.11
CA PHE A 48 9.22 1.12 -1.33
C PHE A 48 9.53 1.69 -2.71
N GLU A 49 10.81 1.77 -3.06
CA GLU A 49 11.21 2.23 -4.39
C GLU A 49 10.78 1.27 -5.49
N PHE A 50 10.77 -0.04 -5.23
CA PHE A 50 10.20 -1.00 -6.17
C PHE A 50 8.71 -0.72 -6.43
N PHE A 51 7.92 -0.53 -5.38
CA PHE A 51 6.49 -0.23 -5.50
C PHE A 51 6.24 1.05 -6.32
N ILE A 52 6.92 2.15 -5.99
CA ILE A 52 6.73 3.41 -6.72
C ILE A 52 7.10 3.27 -8.19
N ASN A 53 8.19 2.56 -8.49
CA ASN A 53 8.75 2.55 -9.85
C ASN A 53 8.19 1.45 -10.75
N GLN A 54 7.67 0.35 -10.17
CA GLN A 54 7.26 -0.85 -10.92
C GLN A 54 5.78 -1.18 -10.78
N ILE A 55 5.13 -0.81 -9.67
CA ILE A 55 3.72 -1.11 -9.43
C ILE A 55 2.85 0.12 -9.71
N LEU A 56 3.25 1.28 -9.20
CA LEU A 56 2.48 2.50 -9.36
C LEU A 56 2.65 3.08 -10.77
N HIS A 57 1.53 3.39 -11.42
CA HIS A 57 1.52 4.08 -12.71
C HIS A 57 2.27 5.41 -12.61
N ALA A 58 3.01 5.77 -13.66
CA ALA A 58 3.94 6.91 -13.66
C ALA A 58 3.26 8.22 -13.22
N ASP A 59 2.04 8.45 -13.70
CA ASP A 59 1.26 9.66 -13.43
C ASP A 59 0.95 9.86 -11.93
N TYR A 60 0.88 8.79 -11.13
CA TYR A 60 0.56 8.88 -9.70
C TYR A 60 1.80 8.97 -8.80
N ARG A 61 3.01 8.76 -9.33
CA ARG A 61 4.23 8.67 -8.51
C ARG A 61 4.55 9.95 -7.76
N TYR A 62 4.37 11.09 -8.43
CA TYR A 62 4.65 12.39 -7.82
C TYR A 62 3.67 12.68 -6.69
N ASP A 63 2.37 12.60 -6.98
CA ASP A 63 1.32 12.87 -5.99
C ASP A 63 1.44 11.93 -4.80
N PHE A 64 1.67 10.63 -5.04
CA PHE A 64 1.87 9.66 -3.97
C PHE A 64 3.04 10.07 -3.06
N ARG A 65 4.19 10.46 -3.61
CA ARG A 65 5.35 10.88 -2.80
C ARG A 65 5.05 12.11 -1.97
N ILE A 66 4.38 13.11 -2.54
CA ILE A 66 4.01 14.32 -1.80
C ILE A 66 3.12 13.96 -0.60
N HIS A 67 2.05 13.19 -0.82
CA HIS A 67 1.14 12.79 0.27
C HIS A 67 1.83 11.90 1.30
N PHE A 68 2.70 10.98 0.87
CA PHE A 68 3.47 10.12 1.77
C PHE A 68 4.41 10.94 2.67
N GLU A 69 5.12 11.92 2.11
CA GLU A 69 5.99 12.82 2.87
C GLU A 69 5.19 13.75 3.81
N GLU A 70 4.00 14.17 3.42
CA GLU A 70 3.10 14.92 4.30
C GLU A 70 2.66 14.09 5.52
N LEU A 71 2.35 12.80 5.32
CA LEU A 71 2.01 11.88 6.40
C LEU A 71 3.17 11.69 7.40
N LEU A 72 4.42 11.77 6.94
CA LEU A 72 5.60 11.70 7.82
C LEU A 72 5.84 12.99 8.61
N LYS A 73 5.48 14.15 8.04
CA LYS A 73 5.71 15.46 8.65
C LYS A 73 4.59 15.89 9.58
N LYS A 74 3.36 15.50 9.28
CA LYS A 74 2.22 15.76 10.16
C LYS A 74 2.32 14.83 11.36
N ASN A 75 2.76 15.38 12.49
CA ASN A 75 2.64 14.76 13.80
C ASN A 75 1.18 14.85 14.32
N GLU A 76 0.21 14.78 13.40
CA GLU A 76 -1.22 14.80 13.72
C GLU A 76 -1.67 13.35 13.90
N PRO A 77 -2.34 13.02 15.01
CA PRO A 77 -2.95 11.72 15.16
C PRO A 77 -3.98 11.52 14.04
N PHE A 78 -3.92 10.38 13.37
CA PHE A 78 -4.89 9.99 12.36
C PHE A 78 -6.32 10.08 12.94
N SER A 79 -7.18 10.88 12.30
CA SER A 79 -8.58 11.08 12.65
C SER A 79 -9.46 10.54 11.53
N PHE A 80 -10.55 9.85 11.91
CA PHE A 80 -11.52 9.21 11.00
C PHE A 80 -12.71 10.12 10.65
N GLU A 81 -12.66 11.42 11.00
CA GLU A 81 -13.76 12.37 10.81
C GLU A 81 -14.36 12.39 9.40
#